data_AF-A0A329RXV2-F1
#
_entry.id   AF-A0A329RXV2-F1
#
_cell.length_a   1.000
_cell.length_b   1.000
_cell.length_c   1.000
_cell.angle_alpha   90.00
_cell.angle_beta   90.00
_cell.angle_gamma   90.00
#
_symmetry.space_group_name_H-M   'P 1'
#
loop_
_entity.id
_entity.type
_entity.pdbx_description
1 polymer ?
#
loop_
_entity_poly.entity_id
_entity_poly.type
_entity_poly.pdbx_seq_one_letter_code
_entity_poly.pdbx_strand_id
1 'polypeptide(L)'
;MLSEYEPLTVVALQDLSSFDADTLDTLNGLQQILFAACYQLATENFNINRKDLEVLTACVVRHYPVLKDLNPESPAVKRLESCATQAGGSLTDLLAWSKHLEEASNACKDNNKQPLHQASTNRRAGT
;
A
#
# COMPACT_ATOMS: atom_id res chain seq x y z
N MET A 1 -22.76 5.34 -26.63
CA MET A 1 -21.37 5.79 -26.46
C MET A 1 -21.08 5.72 -24.97
N LEU A 2 -20.50 4.61 -24.51
CA LEU A 2 -20.07 4.49 -23.12
C LEU A 2 -18.83 5.37 -22.99
N SER A 3 -18.98 6.42 -22.20
CA SER A 3 -17.95 7.41 -21.89
C SER A 3 -16.61 6.73 -21.64
N GLU A 4 -15.57 7.26 -22.29
CA GLU A 4 -14.17 7.04 -21.93
C GLU A 4 -14.05 7.14 -20.41
N TYR A 5 -13.69 6.02 -19.78
CA TYR A 5 -13.17 6.02 -18.43
C TYR A 5 -11.72 6.48 -18.55
N GLU A 6 -11.52 7.80 -18.52
CA GLU A 6 -10.22 8.37 -18.19
C GLU A 6 -10.02 8.15 -16.68
N PRO A 7 -9.07 7.32 -16.23
CA PRO A 7 -8.76 7.22 -14.81
C PRO A 7 -8.24 8.58 -14.35
N LEU A 8 -9.14 9.38 -13.79
CA LEU A 8 -8.93 10.80 -13.46
C LEU A 8 -7.89 11.08 -12.36
N THR A 9 -7.20 10.08 -11.86
CA THR A 9 -6.13 10.26 -10.88
C THR A 9 -5.16 9.10 -10.97
N VAL A 10 -3.88 9.37 -11.20
CA VAL A 10 -2.81 8.43 -10.82
C VAL A 10 -2.90 8.32 -9.30
N VAL A 11 -3.61 7.31 -8.81
CA VAL A 11 -3.64 6.99 -7.39
C VAL A 11 -2.22 6.56 -7.06
N ALA A 12 -1.52 7.35 -6.26
CA ALA A 12 -0.24 6.95 -5.70
C ALA A 12 -0.50 5.70 -4.86
N LEU A 13 -0.15 4.54 -5.42
CA LEU A 13 -0.24 3.27 -4.72
C LEU A 13 0.80 3.28 -3.62
N GLN A 14 0.36 2.89 -2.44
CA GLN A 14 1.24 2.74 -1.31
C GLN A 14 2.12 1.50 -1.53
N ASP A 15 3.43 1.73 -1.59
CA ASP A 15 4.44 0.68 -1.67
C ASP A 15 5.27 0.61 -0.38
N LEU A 16 6.29 -0.25 -0.38
CA LEU A 16 7.18 -0.43 0.77
C LEU A 16 8.41 0.49 0.71
N SER A 17 8.51 1.41 -0.26
CA SER A 17 9.75 2.17 -0.51
C SER A 17 10.16 3.11 0.63
N SER A 18 9.25 3.41 1.55
CA SER A 18 9.49 4.28 2.71
C SER A 18 10.19 3.58 3.90
N PHE A 19 10.47 2.28 3.82
CA PHE A 19 11.13 1.52 4.87
C PHE A 19 12.65 1.44 4.65
N ASP A 20 13.39 1.24 5.74
CA ASP A 20 14.82 0.96 5.70
C ASP A 20 15.10 -0.48 5.19
N ALA A 21 16.36 -0.74 4.86
CA ALA A 21 16.77 -2.02 4.26
C ALA A 21 16.48 -3.23 5.16
N ASP A 22 16.72 -3.13 6.47
CA ASP A 22 16.54 -4.25 7.40
C ASP A 22 15.05 -4.59 7.55
N THR A 23 14.20 -3.56 7.64
CA THR A 23 12.75 -3.72 7.65
C THR A 23 12.24 -4.30 6.34
N LEU A 24 12.80 -3.87 5.20
CA LEU A 24 12.45 -4.37 3.88
C LEU A 24 12.79 -5.86 3.71
N ASP A 25 13.92 -6.32 4.24
CA ASP A 25 14.27 -7.74 4.21
C ASP A 25 13.24 -8.59 4.97
N THR A 26 12.82 -8.12 6.14
CA THR A 26 11.78 -8.80 6.94
C THR A 26 10.43 -8.79 6.21
N LEU A 27 10.02 -7.66 5.64
CA LEU A 27 8.79 -7.54 4.87
C LEU A 27 8.80 -8.40 3.59
N ASN A 28 9.96 -8.52 2.94
CA ASN A 28 10.14 -9.40 1.79
C ASN A 28 10.01 -10.87 2.19
N GLY A 29 10.54 -11.27 3.35
CA GLY A 29 10.31 -12.59 3.93
C GLY A 29 8.84 -12.85 4.22
N LEU A 30 8.15 -11.88 4.83
CA LEU A 30 6.70 -11.95 5.10
C LEU A 30 5.92 -12.12 3.80
N GLN A 31 6.19 -11.28 2.80
CA GLN A 31 5.57 -11.32 1.48
C GLN A 31 5.72 -12.72 0.85
N GLN A 32 6.92 -13.30 0.93
CA GLN A 32 7.19 -14.61 0.38
C GLN A 32 6.35 -15.71 1.03
N ILE A 33 6.21 -15.69 2.36
CA ILE A 33 5.44 -16.69 3.08
C ILE A 33 3.93 -16.47 2.91
N LEU A 34 3.49 -15.22 2.86
CA LEU A 34 2.08 -14.83 2.77
C LEU A 34 1.51 -15.13 1.37
N PHE A 35 2.28 -14.84 0.32
CA PHE A 35 1.85 -14.95 -1.07
C PHE A 35 2.53 -16.09 -1.83
N ALA A 36 3.07 -17.11 -1.15
CA ALA A 36 3.78 -18.24 -1.78
C ALA A 36 2.99 -18.91 -2.93
N ALA A 37 1.65 -18.85 -2.90
CA ALA A 37 0.78 -19.40 -3.93
C ALA A 37 0.49 -18.44 -5.11
N CYS A 38 1.07 -17.25 -5.11
CA CYS A 38 0.79 -16.16 -6.05
C CYS A 38 2.01 -15.72 -6.87
N TYR A 39 3.19 -16.29 -6.61
CA TYR A 39 4.42 -15.99 -7.33
C TYR A 39 5.29 -17.25 -7.44
N GLN A 40 6.16 -17.32 -8.46
CA GLN A 40 6.93 -18.52 -8.81
C GLN A 40 6.07 -19.75 -9.15
N LEU A 41 4.86 -19.54 -9.68
CA LEU A 41 4.02 -20.60 -10.22
C LEU A 41 4.59 -21.12 -11.54
N ALA A 42 4.36 -22.41 -11.81
CA ALA A 42 4.77 -23.07 -13.05
C ALA A 42 4.13 -22.45 -14.30
N THR A 43 3.00 -21.75 -14.15
CA THR A 43 2.34 -21.01 -15.23
C THR A 43 2.54 -19.52 -15.02
N GLU A 44 3.44 -18.93 -15.83
CA GLU A 44 3.89 -17.54 -15.66
C GLU A 44 2.77 -16.50 -15.77
N ASN A 45 1.73 -16.77 -16.54
CA ASN A 45 0.57 -15.86 -16.68
C ASN A 45 -0.23 -15.66 -15.38
N PHE A 46 -0.04 -16.52 -14.38
CA PHE A 46 -0.68 -16.38 -13.06
C PHE A 46 0.25 -15.78 -12.01
N ASN A 47 1.51 -15.49 -12.36
CA ASN A 47 2.44 -14.84 -11.44
C ASN A 47 2.08 -13.37 -11.30
N ILE A 48 1.82 -12.96 -10.06
CA ILE A 48 1.71 -11.55 -9.72
C ILE A 48 3.11 -10.93 -9.84
N ASN A 49 3.19 -9.74 -10.45
CA ASN A 49 4.47 -9.06 -10.58
C ASN A 49 4.98 -8.60 -9.20
N ARG A 50 6.28 -8.33 -9.08
CA ARG A 50 6.90 -7.92 -7.82
C ARG A 50 6.31 -6.63 -7.21
N LYS A 51 6.00 -5.63 -8.04
CA LYS A 51 5.45 -4.33 -7.61
C LYS A 51 4.03 -4.48 -7.07
N ASP A 52 3.22 -5.32 -7.70
CA ASP A 52 1.86 -5.60 -7.25
C ASP A 52 1.89 -6.35 -5.91
N LEU A 53 2.85 -7.26 -5.70
CA LEU A 53 3.07 -7.91 -4.40
C LEU A 53 3.52 -6.93 -3.32
N GLU A 54 4.39 -5.97 -3.63
CA GLU A 54 4.81 -4.92 -2.69
C GLU A 54 3.60 -4.09 -2.25
N VAL A 55 2.73 -3.69 -3.18
CA VAL A 55 1.49 -2.95 -2.89
C VAL A 55 0.50 -3.79 -2.09
N LEU A 56 0.30 -5.07 -2.43
CA LEU A 56 -0.57 -5.97 -1.69
C LEU A 56 -0.07 -6.18 -0.25
N THR A 57 1.24 -6.35 -0.09
CA THR A 57 1.88 -6.48 1.23
C THR A 57 1.68 -5.22 2.05
N ALA A 58 1.94 -4.04 1.46
CA ALA A 58 1.73 -2.75 2.13
C ALA A 58 0.26 -2.57 2.56
N CYS A 59 -0.69 -2.96 1.71
CA CYS A 59 -2.12 -2.88 2.00
C CYS A 59 -2.51 -3.77 3.19
N VAL A 60 -2.12 -5.05 3.16
CA VAL A 60 -2.44 -6.01 4.22
C VAL A 60 -1.81 -5.62 5.55
N VAL A 61 -0.54 -5.20 5.53
CA VAL A 61 0.17 -4.75 6.74
C VAL A 61 -0.49 -3.50 7.30
N ARG A 62 -0.76 -2.48 6.49
CA ARG A 62 -1.45 -1.26 6.94
C ARG A 62 -2.77 -1.54 7.64
N HIS A 63 -3.58 -2.44 7.08
CA HIS A 63 -4.92 -2.72 7.59
C HIS A 63 -4.96 -3.75 8.72
N TYR A 64 -3.80 -4.30 9.10
CA TYR A 64 -3.70 -5.28 10.18
C TYR A 64 -4.40 -4.85 11.49
N PRO A 65 -4.23 -3.62 12.03
CA PRO A 65 -4.89 -3.23 13.27
C PRO A 65 -6.41 -3.31 13.16
N VAL A 66 -6.96 -2.87 12.03
CA VAL A 66 -8.40 -2.93 11.75
C VAL A 66 -8.88 -4.38 11.65
N LEU A 67 -8.14 -5.23 10.93
CA LEU A 67 -8.47 -6.65 10.82
C LEU A 67 -8.47 -7.34 12.19
N LYS A 68 -7.52 -6.99 13.05
CA LYS A 68 -7.38 -7.53 14.41
C LYS A 68 -8.50 -7.07 15.34
N ASP A 69 -8.87 -5.79 15.29
CA ASP A 69 -9.98 -5.26 16.08
C ASP A 69 -11.32 -5.88 15.67
N LEU A 70 -11.51 -6.14 14.37
CA LEU A 70 -12.71 -6.79 13.86
C LEU A 70 -12.84 -8.24 14.32
N ASN A 71 -11.78 -9.03 14.17
CA ASN A 71 -11.75 -10.41 14.65
C ASN A 71 -10.32 -10.92 14.86
N PRO A 72 -9.80 -10.96 16.10
CA PRO A 72 -8.44 -11.41 16.40
C PRO A 72 -8.25 -12.91 16.17
N GLU A 73 -9.33 -13.69 16.16
CA GLU A 73 -9.30 -15.14 15.92
C GLU A 73 -9.56 -15.50 14.45
N SER A 74 -9.65 -14.50 13.56
CA SER A 74 -9.82 -14.78 12.14
C SER A 74 -8.60 -15.51 11.56
N PRO A 75 -8.80 -16.46 10.63
CA PRO A 75 -7.69 -17.15 9.96
C PRO A 75 -6.72 -16.18 9.27
N ALA A 76 -7.22 -15.05 8.76
CA ALA A 76 -6.40 -14.02 8.11
C ALA A 76 -5.45 -13.34 9.10
N VAL A 77 -5.94 -12.93 10.28
CA VAL A 77 -5.12 -12.30 11.33
C VAL A 77 -4.07 -13.28 11.84
N LYS A 78 -4.47 -14.51 12.17
CA LYS A 78 -3.53 -15.55 12.63
C LYS A 78 -2.47 -15.86 11.59
N ARG A 79 -2.85 -15.92 10.30
CA ARG A 79 -1.90 -16.16 9.21
C ARG A 79 -0.90 -15.02 9.10
N LEU A 80 -1.35 -13.77 9.12
CA LEU A 80 -0.47 -12.61 9.01
C LEU A 80 0.52 -12.53 10.17
N GLU A 81 0.06 -12.71 11.41
CA GLU A 81 0.92 -12.74 12.60
C GLU A 81 1.94 -13.88 12.52
N SER A 82 1.50 -15.08 12.16
CA SER A 82 2.39 -16.23 11.98
C SER A 82 3.43 -15.99 10.88
N CYS A 83 3.06 -15.37 9.75
CA CYS A 83 3.98 -15.05 8.66
C CYS A 83 5.00 -14.01 9.11
N ALA A 84 4.59 -12.97 9.84
CA ALA A 84 5.48 -11.97 10.39
C ALA A 84 6.51 -12.58 11.35
N THR A 85 6.08 -13.47 12.25
CA THR A 85 6.99 -14.18 13.16
C THR A 85 7.95 -15.11 12.42
N GLN A 86 7.48 -15.83 11.41
CA GLN A 86 8.36 -16.70 10.60
C GLN A 86 9.39 -15.91 9.78
N ALA A 87 9.06 -14.69 9.37
CA ALA A 87 9.97 -13.80 8.67
C ALA A 87 11.00 -13.10 9.58
N GLY A 88 10.92 -13.30 10.91
CA GLY A 88 11.82 -12.69 11.89
C GLY A 88 11.30 -11.38 12.49
N GLY A 89 10.10 -10.93 12.13
CA GLY A 89 9.43 -9.80 12.76
C GLY A 89 8.63 -10.21 13.99
N SER A 90 8.13 -9.21 14.71
CA SER A 90 7.24 -9.38 15.85
C SER A 90 5.87 -8.76 15.61
N LEU A 91 4.93 -9.04 16.50
CA LEU A 91 3.64 -8.35 16.54
C LEU A 91 3.80 -6.83 16.71
N THR A 92 4.76 -6.40 17.53
CA THR A 92 5.06 -4.99 17.75
C THR A 92 5.55 -4.34 16.46
N ASP A 93 6.41 -5.04 15.71
CA ASP A 93 6.90 -4.55 14.42
C ASP A 93 5.75 -4.43 13.43
N LEU A 94 4.85 -5.42 13.38
CA LEU A 94 3.68 -5.37 12.51
C LEU A 94 2.78 -4.15 12.79
N LEU A 95 2.57 -3.81 14.06
CA LEU A 95 1.84 -2.60 14.46
C LEU A 95 2.62 -1.32 14.10
N ALA A 96 3.93 -1.30 14.29
CA ALA A 96 4.78 -0.17 13.93
C ALA A 96 4.77 0.07 12.41
N TRP A 97 4.90 -0.97 11.59
CA TRP A 97 4.81 -0.89 10.15
C TRP A 97 3.43 -0.43 9.69
N SER A 98 2.36 -0.91 10.35
CA SER A 98 0.99 -0.48 10.07
C SER A 98 0.84 1.04 10.23
N LYS A 99 1.34 1.57 11.35
CA LYS A 99 1.30 3.00 11.66
C LYS A 99 2.14 3.82 10.67
N HIS A 100 3.35 3.37 10.37
CA HIS A 100 4.23 4.03 9.39
C HIS A 100 3.57 4.13 8.02
N LEU A 101 2.92 3.04 7.58
CA LEU A 101 2.15 3.03 6.33
C LEU A 101 0.94 3.96 6.41
N GLU A 102 0.20 3.99 7.51
CA GLU A 102 -0.90 4.95 7.64
C GLU A 102 -0.44 6.41 7.47
N GLU A 103 0.66 6.77 8.13
CA GLU A 103 1.27 8.10 8.05
C GLU A 103 1.77 8.43 6.63
N ALA A 104 2.49 7.50 5.99
CA ALA A 104 2.97 7.67 4.62
C ALA A 104 1.83 7.86 3.61
N SER A 105 0.70 7.17 3.80
CA SER A 105 -0.47 7.34 2.93
C SER A 105 -1.15 8.69 3.13
N ASN A 106 -1.20 9.20 4.36
CA ASN A 106 -1.81 10.51 4.66
C ASN A 106 -0.96 11.66 4.12
N ALA A 107 0.37 11.56 4.22
CA ALA A 107 1.29 12.53 3.62
C ALA A 107 1.10 12.68 2.09
N CYS A 108 0.80 11.58 1.40
CA CYS A 108 0.51 11.61 -0.04
C CYS A 108 -0.80 12.35 -0.38
N LYS A 109 -1.81 12.29 0.50
CA LYS A 109 -3.11 12.98 0.30
C LYS A 109 -3.00 14.49 0.50
N ASP A 110 -2.12 14.97 1.36
CA ASP A 110 -1.96 16.40 1.63
C ASP A 110 -1.22 17.14 0.49
N ASN A 111 -0.34 16.45 -0.24
CA ASN A 111 0.32 17.01 -1.43
C ASN A 111 -0.63 17.25 -2.61
N ASN A 112 -1.83 16.67 -2.59
CA ASN A 112 -2.86 16.88 -3.63
C ASN A 112 -3.80 18.06 -3.33
N LYS A 113 -3.54 18.82 -2.24
CA LYS A 113 -4.22 20.09 -1.93
C LYS A 113 -3.38 21.28 -2.39
N GLN A 114 -3.03 21.38 -3.68
CA GLN A 114 -2.57 22.66 -4.21
C GLN A 114 -3.78 23.62 -4.38
N PRO A 115 -3.71 24.90 -3.97
CA PRO A 115 -4.83 25.81 -4.09
C PRO A 115 -5.11 26.13 -5.57
N LEU A 116 -6.27 25.69 -6.04
CA LEU A 116 -6.83 26.08 -7.33
C LEU A 116 -7.45 27.47 -7.19
N HIS A 117 -6.66 28.53 -7.36
CA HIS A 117 -7.10 29.84 -7.88
C HIS A 117 -5.95 30.87 -7.81
N GLN A 118 -5.45 31.30 -8.97
CA GLN A 118 -5.61 32.69 -9.39
C GLN A 118 -5.83 32.72 -10.91
N ALA A 119 -7.11 32.87 -11.27
CA ALA A 119 -7.55 33.11 -12.62
C ALA A 119 -6.93 34.42 -13.16
N SER A 120 -6.36 34.34 -14.35
CA SER A 120 -6.02 35.48 -15.17
C SER A 120 -7.27 36.35 -15.39
N THR A 121 -7.26 37.58 -14.89
CA THR A 121 -8.22 38.60 -15.33
C THR A 121 -7.53 39.51 -16.34
N ASN A 122 -7.70 39.17 -17.62
CA ASN A 122 -7.44 40.07 -18.72
C ASN A 122 -8.65 41.02 -18.84
N ARG A 123 -8.45 42.34 -18.94
CA ARG A 123 -9.37 43.19 -19.70
C ARG A 123 -8.67 44.40 -20.30
N ARG A 124 -8.43 44.27 -21.60
CA ARG A 124 -8.25 45.33 -22.58
C ARG A 124 -9.61 46.01 -22.81
N ALA A 125 -9.68 47.32 -22.63
CA ALA A 125 -10.65 48.25 -23.21
C ALA A 125 -9.89 49.60 -23.28
N GLY A 126 -9.72 50.29 -24.41
CA GLY A 126 -10.56 50.37 -25.59
C GLY A 126 -11.38 51.66 -25.55
N THR A 127 -10.72 52.81 -25.68
CA THR A 127 -11.08 54.00 -26.48
C THR A 127 -9.90 54.96 -26.48
#